data_AF-A0A409X7E4-F1
#
_entry.id   AF-A0A409X7E4-F1
#
_cell.length_a   1.000
_cell.length_b   1.000
_cell.length_c   1.000
_cell.angle_alpha   90.00
_cell.angle_beta   90.00
_cell.angle_gamma   90.00
#
_symmetry.space_group_name_H-M   'P 1'
#
loop_
_entity.id
_entity.type
_entity.pdbx_description
1 polymer ?
#
loop_
_entity_poly.entity_id
_entity_poly.type
_entity_poly.pdbx_seq_one_letter_code
_entity_poly.pdbx_strand_id
1 'polypeptide(L)'
;MEADYATLKDRFVKSQKLLVNLKRMFKIKDFKRTAILKYAWGLVPAGDDVNIEQRISILADPQKYVTIGDVKEAKNENNQHVYAYVTDGRMYFTANFYDLPKDDQVGTIIHEAAHLFLDCYDHFLLKPPHTPTFEPDQEGVAYKGPAVMTGYESEGFHTLTDNAPHFTKYNADSYAVAAIMAWRIKDLTTEKEIEQALFSKHAFSSTRFGQDLHVHAGPSGSKSKSGSPKSDSGSGKSKGKGRRK
;
A
#
# COMPACT_ATOMS: atom_id res chain seq x y z
N MET A 1 22.29 -10.44 9.43
CA MET A 1 23.00 -9.14 9.40
C MET A 1 22.53 -8.45 10.66
N GLU A 2 23.39 -8.18 11.65
CA GLU A 2 22.88 -7.60 12.91
C GLU A 2 22.23 -6.24 12.64
N ALA A 3 21.03 -6.02 13.19
CA ALA A 3 20.30 -4.77 13.05
C ALA A 3 21.18 -3.58 13.48
N ASP A 4 21.44 -2.63 12.58
CA ASP A 4 22.11 -1.38 12.93
C ASP A 4 21.12 -0.45 13.65
N TYR A 5 21.00 -0.64 14.96
CA TYR A 5 20.10 0.13 15.83
C TYR A 5 20.32 1.64 15.76
N ALA A 6 21.54 2.11 15.47
CA ALA A 6 21.81 3.53 15.31
C ALA A 6 21.11 4.07 14.05
N THR A 7 21.18 3.33 12.93
CA THR A 7 20.48 3.71 11.71
C THR A 7 18.96 3.66 11.86
N LEU A 8 18.43 2.70 12.62
CA LEU A 8 16.99 2.59 12.82
C LEU A 8 16.43 3.74 13.67
N LYS A 9 17.17 4.16 14.71
CA LYS A 9 16.83 5.35 15.50
C LYS A 9 16.71 6.60 14.61
N ASP A 10 17.63 6.79 13.68
CA ASP A 10 17.57 7.92 12.73
C ASP A 10 16.32 7.86 11.84
N ARG A 11 15.90 6.65 11.43
CA ARG A 11 14.66 6.46 10.65
C ARG A 11 13.44 6.83 11.48
N PHE A 12 13.34 6.37 12.73
CA PHE A 12 12.26 6.77 13.64
C PHE A 12 12.20 8.29 13.87
N VAL A 13 13.36 8.92 14.10
CA VAL A 13 13.44 10.38 14.23
C VAL A 13 12.94 11.08 12.97
N LYS A 14 13.28 10.56 11.78
CA LYS A 14 12.78 11.10 10.51
C LYS A 14 11.28 10.87 10.34
N SER A 15 10.76 9.68 10.64
CA SER A 15 9.31 9.40 10.61
C SER A 15 8.52 10.38 11.49
N GLN A 16 9.03 10.64 12.71
CA GLN A 16 8.41 11.58 13.64
C GLN A 16 8.41 13.01 13.07
N LYS A 17 9.53 13.47 12.48
CA LYS A 17 9.61 14.79 11.82
C LYS A 17 8.57 14.94 10.70
N LEU A 18 8.38 13.92 9.89
CA LEU A 18 7.40 13.91 8.79
C LEU A 18 5.97 13.98 9.33
N LEU A 19 5.64 13.20 10.36
CA LEU A 19 4.32 13.23 11.00
C LEU A 19 4.03 14.56 11.71
N VAL A 20 5.02 15.17 12.37
CA VAL A 20 4.88 16.50 12.96
C VAL A 20 4.64 17.57 11.87
N ASN A 21 5.32 17.46 10.73
CA ASN A 21 5.07 18.34 9.60
C ASN A 21 3.65 18.15 9.05
N LEU A 22 3.21 16.90 8.84
CA LEU A 22 1.86 16.59 8.41
C LEU A 22 0.80 17.14 9.38
N LYS A 23 0.99 16.93 10.69
CA LYS A 23 0.11 17.49 11.74
C LYS A 23 0.04 19.01 11.67
N ARG A 24 1.17 19.70 11.50
CA ARG A 24 1.20 21.17 11.36
C ARG A 24 0.43 21.63 10.13
N MET A 25 0.59 20.93 9.01
CA MET A 25 -0.14 21.22 7.77
C MET A 25 -1.65 21.04 7.95
N PHE A 26 -2.09 19.97 8.63
CA PHE A 26 -3.50 19.68 8.83
C PHE A 26 -4.22 20.65 9.78
N LYS A 27 -3.48 21.35 10.65
CA LYS A 27 -4.01 22.43 11.49
C LYS A 27 -4.36 23.70 10.69
N ILE A 28 -3.80 23.87 9.50
CA ILE A 28 -4.04 25.01 8.63
C ILE A 28 -5.00 24.57 7.53
N LYS A 29 -6.18 25.19 7.45
CA LYS A 29 -7.17 24.89 6.41
C LYS A 29 -6.84 25.64 5.11
N ASP A 30 -5.75 25.23 4.47
CA ASP A 30 -5.28 25.78 3.20
C ASP A 30 -5.33 24.75 2.05
N PHE A 31 -4.84 25.16 0.89
CA PHE A 31 -4.80 24.33 -0.30
C PHE A 31 -3.81 23.15 -0.19
N LYS A 32 -2.74 23.26 0.61
CA LYS A 32 -1.81 22.14 0.86
C LYS A 32 -2.53 21.01 1.59
N ARG A 33 -3.28 21.33 2.65
CA ARG A 33 -4.11 20.36 3.37
C ARG A 33 -5.08 19.67 2.42
N THR A 34 -5.79 20.44 1.60
CA THR A 34 -6.76 19.90 0.62
C THR A 34 -6.10 18.98 -0.41
N ALA A 35 -4.93 19.37 -0.94
CA ALA A 35 -4.19 18.58 -1.91
C ALA A 35 -3.72 17.24 -1.32
N ILE A 36 -3.18 17.26 -0.10
CA ILE A 36 -2.76 16.04 0.60
C ILE A 36 -3.95 15.14 0.96
N LEU A 37 -5.06 15.72 1.44
CA LEU A 37 -6.30 14.97 1.71
C LEU A 37 -6.77 14.24 0.45
N LYS A 38 -6.87 14.96 -0.67
CA LYS A 38 -7.30 14.39 -1.94
C LYS A 38 -6.35 13.29 -2.42
N TYR A 39 -5.03 13.49 -2.32
CA TYR A 39 -4.05 12.51 -2.79
C TYR A 39 -4.07 11.23 -1.96
N ALA A 40 -4.05 11.34 -0.63
CA ALA A 40 -3.81 10.21 0.24
C ALA A 40 -5.09 9.51 0.74
N TRP A 41 -6.23 10.21 0.71
CA TRP A 41 -7.51 9.66 1.19
C TRP A 41 -8.66 9.77 0.18
N GLY A 42 -8.48 10.52 -0.92
CA GLY A 42 -9.54 10.81 -1.88
C GLY A 42 -10.52 11.89 -1.40
N LEU A 43 -11.71 11.92 -2.01
CA LEU A 43 -12.78 12.84 -1.62
C LEU A 43 -13.57 12.28 -0.43
N VAL A 44 -13.02 12.48 0.78
CA VAL A 44 -13.62 11.96 2.01
C VAL A 44 -14.90 12.71 2.41
N PRO A 45 -15.90 12.03 3.00
CA PRO A 45 -17.10 12.69 3.54
C PRO A 45 -16.77 13.75 4.61
N ALA A 46 -17.68 14.71 4.79
CA ALA A 46 -17.56 15.69 5.86
C ALA A 46 -17.51 14.98 7.24
N GLY A 47 -16.53 15.35 8.07
CA GLY A 47 -16.30 14.74 9.40
C GLY A 47 -15.19 13.68 9.40
N ASP A 48 -14.93 13.02 8.27
CA ASP A 48 -13.79 12.11 8.16
C ASP A 48 -12.46 12.88 8.17
N ASP A 49 -12.45 14.13 7.72
CA ASP A 49 -11.28 15.00 7.78
C ASP A 49 -10.86 15.31 9.24
N VAL A 50 -11.83 15.46 10.15
CA VAL A 50 -11.58 15.60 11.60
C VAL A 50 -11.04 14.30 12.19
N ASN A 51 -11.59 13.16 11.79
CA ASN A 51 -11.09 11.85 12.23
C ASN A 51 -9.64 11.62 11.78
N ILE A 52 -9.33 11.93 10.52
CA ILE A 52 -7.98 11.85 9.96
C ILE A 52 -7.02 12.77 10.73
N GLU A 53 -7.41 14.01 11.03
CA GLU A 53 -6.57 14.94 11.80
C GLU A 53 -6.27 14.41 13.23
N GLN A 54 -7.25 13.80 13.88
CA GLN A 54 -7.06 13.17 15.19
C GLN A 54 -6.09 11.98 15.10
N ARG A 55 -6.25 11.11 14.10
CA ARG A 55 -5.37 9.97 13.84
C ARG A 55 -3.93 10.40 13.54
N ILE A 56 -3.74 11.43 12.71
CA ILE A 56 -2.43 12.06 12.47
C ILE A 56 -1.84 12.58 13.79
N SER A 57 -2.67 13.15 14.67
CA SER A 57 -2.21 13.68 15.96
C SER A 57 -1.72 12.60 16.91
N ILE A 58 -2.32 11.40 16.87
CA ILE A 58 -1.88 10.20 17.60
C ILE A 58 -0.53 9.73 17.07
N LEU A 59 -0.38 9.59 15.74
CA LEU A 59 0.89 9.18 15.15
C LEU A 59 2.00 10.19 15.38
N ALA A 60 1.72 11.49 15.35
CA ALA A 60 2.76 12.50 15.57
C ALA A 60 3.19 12.64 17.04
N ASP A 61 2.59 11.90 17.99
CA ASP A 61 2.95 11.96 19.41
C ASP A 61 4.31 11.26 19.65
N PRO A 62 5.36 12.01 20.04
CA PRO A 62 6.67 11.41 20.31
C PRO A 62 6.64 10.40 21.46
N GLN A 63 5.70 10.51 22.42
CA GLN A 63 5.60 9.55 23.52
C GLN A 63 5.22 8.15 23.01
N LYS A 64 4.42 8.06 21.93
CA LYS A 64 4.11 6.78 21.27
C LYS A 64 5.36 6.14 20.68
N TYR A 65 6.25 6.93 20.10
CA TYR A 65 7.51 6.44 19.55
C TYR A 65 8.48 5.96 20.65
N VAL A 66 8.46 6.58 21.82
CA VAL A 66 9.22 6.09 22.99
C VAL A 66 8.70 4.72 23.45
N THR A 67 7.41 4.43 23.28
CA THR A 67 6.84 3.11 23.58
C THR A 67 7.16 2.04 22.53
N ILE A 68 7.70 2.41 21.37
CA ILE A 68 8.29 1.46 20.41
C ILE A 68 9.68 1.04 20.92
N GLY A 69 9.71 0.48 22.13
CA GLY A 69 10.92 -0.01 22.81
C GLY A 69 11.25 -1.48 22.51
N ASP A 70 10.30 -2.20 21.91
CA ASP A 70 10.40 -3.63 21.60
C ASP A 70 10.50 -3.88 20.09
N VAL A 71 11.48 -3.22 19.46
CA VAL A 71 11.85 -3.53 18.08
C VAL A 71 12.64 -4.83 18.04
N LYS A 72 12.23 -5.78 17.20
CA LYS A 72 12.94 -7.04 17.02
C LYS A 72 13.17 -7.34 15.55
N GLU A 73 14.31 -7.96 15.27
CA GLU A 73 14.55 -8.57 13.96
C GLU A 73 13.62 -9.77 13.80
N ALA A 74 12.93 -9.84 12.67
CA ALA A 74 12.08 -10.98 12.36
C ALA A 74 12.95 -12.23 12.16
N LYS A 75 12.55 -13.36 12.76
CA LYS A 75 13.27 -14.64 12.62
C LYS A 75 12.92 -15.40 11.34
N ASN A 76 12.10 -14.84 10.46
CA ASN A 76 11.37 -15.63 9.47
C ASN A 76 12.16 -15.79 8.16
N GLU A 77 12.64 -17.00 7.88
CA GLU A 77 13.40 -17.37 6.67
C GLU A 77 12.51 -17.50 5.42
N ASN A 78 11.18 -17.55 5.58
CA ASN A 78 10.24 -17.90 4.50
C ASN A 78 9.45 -16.71 3.91
N ASN A 79 9.54 -15.50 4.47
CA ASN A 79 8.82 -14.32 3.98
C ASN A 79 9.76 -13.34 3.27
N GLN A 80 10.23 -13.74 2.08
CA GLN A 80 11.13 -12.93 1.23
C GLN A 80 10.56 -11.58 0.78
N HIS A 81 9.29 -11.28 1.11
CA HIS A 81 8.57 -10.11 0.61
C HIS A 81 7.92 -9.25 1.71
N VAL A 82 8.16 -9.58 2.98
CA VAL A 82 7.72 -8.74 4.11
C VAL A 82 8.87 -7.83 4.52
N TYR A 83 8.63 -6.53 4.66
CA TYR A 83 9.62 -5.57 5.16
C TYR A 83 9.51 -5.40 6.67
N ALA A 84 8.29 -5.19 7.16
CA ALA A 84 7.99 -5.10 8.57
C ALA A 84 6.60 -5.67 8.84
N TYR A 85 6.27 -5.87 10.11
CA TYR A 85 4.92 -6.23 10.55
C TYR A 85 4.71 -5.86 12.01
N VAL A 86 3.44 -5.68 12.40
CA VAL A 86 3.03 -5.52 13.80
C VAL A 86 2.33 -6.77 14.32
N THR A 87 2.79 -7.28 15.46
CA THR A 87 2.10 -8.35 16.22
C THR A 87 2.40 -8.23 17.70
N ASP A 88 1.48 -8.66 18.56
CA ASP A 88 1.60 -8.58 20.03
C ASP A 88 1.96 -7.18 20.55
N GLY A 89 1.45 -6.13 19.89
CA GLY A 89 1.75 -4.74 20.24
C GLY A 89 3.20 -4.30 19.96
N ARG A 90 3.91 -5.02 19.08
CA ARG A 90 5.32 -4.78 18.75
C ARG A 90 5.53 -4.71 17.26
N MET A 91 6.55 -3.97 16.85
CA MET A 91 6.98 -3.83 15.46
C MET A 91 8.21 -4.68 15.20
N TYR A 92 8.18 -5.47 14.14
CA TYR A 92 9.28 -6.33 13.72
C TYR A 92 9.75 -5.90 12.35
N PHE A 93 11.07 -5.86 12.13
CA PHE A 93 11.67 -5.55 10.84
C PHE A 93 12.42 -6.78 10.32
N THR A 94 12.20 -7.12 9.06
CA THR A 94 12.92 -8.20 8.39
C THR A 94 14.25 -7.70 7.82
N ALA A 95 15.07 -8.61 7.31
CA ALA A 95 16.28 -8.23 6.57
C ALA A 95 15.95 -7.35 5.35
N ASN A 96 14.85 -7.64 4.64
CA ASN A 96 14.45 -6.90 3.43
C ASN A 96 14.17 -5.42 3.69
N PHE A 97 13.72 -5.07 4.91
CA PHE A 97 13.53 -3.66 5.27
C PHE A 97 14.84 -2.86 5.16
N TYR A 98 15.96 -3.46 5.53
CA TYR A 98 17.25 -2.77 5.49
C TYR A 98 17.76 -2.59 4.06
N ASP A 99 17.24 -3.37 3.11
CA ASP A 99 17.53 -3.22 1.67
C ASP A 99 16.69 -2.12 1.00
N LEU A 100 15.64 -1.63 1.65
CA LEU A 100 14.84 -0.52 1.14
C LEU A 100 15.63 0.78 1.09
N PRO A 101 15.34 1.68 0.12
CA PRO A 101 15.78 3.06 0.18
C PRO A 101 15.45 3.72 1.53
N LYS A 102 16.34 4.58 2.02
CA LYS A 102 16.21 5.19 3.35
C LYS A 102 14.87 5.90 3.59
N ASP A 103 14.30 6.48 2.54
CA ASP A 103 13.01 7.19 2.63
C ASP A 103 11.82 6.22 2.63
N ASP A 104 11.96 5.09 1.95
CA ASP A 104 10.96 4.01 1.95
C ASP A 104 10.91 3.32 3.31
N GLN A 105 12.07 3.08 3.95
CA GLN A 105 12.16 2.61 5.34
C GLN A 105 11.39 3.51 6.32
N VAL A 106 11.49 4.83 6.12
CA VAL A 106 10.79 5.82 6.96
C VAL A 106 9.27 5.73 6.76
N GLY A 107 8.82 5.54 5.52
CA GLY A 107 7.42 5.31 5.19
C GLY A 107 6.90 4.01 5.80
N THR A 108 7.65 2.91 5.70
CA THR A 108 7.32 1.63 6.35
C THR A 108 7.13 1.79 7.86
N ILE A 109 8.01 2.53 8.55
CA ILE A 109 7.83 2.79 9.99
C ILE A 109 6.51 3.51 10.28
N ILE A 110 6.11 4.46 9.43
CA ILE A 110 4.84 5.19 9.61
C ILE A 110 3.64 4.27 9.34
N HIS A 111 3.74 3.45 8.29
CA HIS A 111 2.76 2.43 7.93
C HIS A 111 2.53 1.46 9.10
N GLU A 112 3.59 0.85 9.62
CA GLU A 112 3.49 -0.06 10.77
C GLU A 112 2.99 0.64 12.04
N ALA A 113 3.38 1.91 12.26
CA ALA A 113 2.84 2.68 13.38
C ALA A 113 1.32 2.91 13.25
N ALA A 114 0.79 3.00 12.02
CA ALA A 114 -0.65 3.09 11.79
C ALA A 114 -1.37 1.80 12.18
N HIS A 115 -0.82 0.62 11.87
CA HIS A 115 -1.35 -0.64 12.40
C HIS A 115 -1.33 -0.66 13.93
N LEU A 116 -0.20 -0.32 14.53
CA LEU A 116 0.00 -0.41 15.97
C LEU A 116 -0.91 0.51 16.79
N PHE A 117 -1.18 1.72 16.29
CA PHE A 117 -1.85 2.75 17.08
C PHE A 117 -3.25 3.16 16.60
N LEU A 118 -3.64 2.82 15.36
CA LEU A 118 -4.87 3.31 14.75
C LEU A 118 -5.80 2.20 14.25
N ASP A 119 -5.44 0.93 14.45
CA ASP A 119 -6.12 -0.24 13.90
C ASP A 119 -6.34 -0.08 12.37
N CYS A 120 -5.27 0.29 11.66
CA CYS A 120 -5.27 0.36 10.20
C CYS A 120 -5.05 -1.01 9.55
N TYR A 121 -5.35 -1.11 8.26
CA TYR A 121 -5.36 -2.33 7.45
C TYR A 121 -4.71 -2.10 6.08
N ASP A 122 -4.24 -3.19 5.49
CA ASP A 122 -3.64 -3.20 4.14
C ASP A 122 -4.61 -3.69 3.08
N HIS A 123 -5.64 -4.42 3.47
CA HIS A 123 -6.55 -5.08 2.54
C HIS A 123 -7.98 -4.65 2.77
N PHE A 124 -8.71 -4.50 1.66
CA PHE A 124 -10.11 -4.09 1.65
C PHE A 124 -10.88 -4.99 0.69
N LEU A 125 -12.17 -5.21 0.92
CA LEU A 125 -12.99 -5.96 -0.02
C LEU A 125 -13.07 -5.23 -1.38
N LEU A 126 -12.87 -5.95 -2.48
CA LEU A 126 -12.97 -5.36 -3.82
C LEU A 126 -14.41 -4.95 -4.16
N LYS A 127 -15.40 -5.63 -3.57
CA LYS A 127 -16.82 -5.29 -3.75
C LYS A 127 -17.30 -4.37 -2.63
N PRO A 128 -18.26 -3.47 -2.92
CA PRO A 128 -18.95 -2.72 -1.88
C PRO A 128 -19.46 -3.64 -0.77
N PRO A 129 -19.33 -3.25 0.51
CA PRO A 129 -18.98 -1.91 0.97
C PRO A 129 -17.47 -1.57 0.96
N HIS A 130 -16.54 -2.41 0.49
CA HIS A 130 -15.08 -2.15 0.58
C HIS A 130 -14.54 -2.08 2.02
N THR A 131 -15.14 -2.84 2.93
CA THR A 131 -14.72 -2.90 4.32
C THR A 131 -13.27 -3.38 4.46
N PRO A 132 -12.53 -2.91 5.47
CA PRO A 132 -11.23 -3.46 5.81
C PRO A 132 -11.33 -4.96 6.09
N THR A 133 -10.30 -5.70 5.68
CA THR A 133 -10.20 -7.14 5.90
C THR A 133 -8.75 -7.51 6.23
N PHE A 134 -8.57 -8.65 6.87
CA PHE A 134 -7.25 -9.24 7.01
C PHE A 134 -6.75 -9.76 5.66
N GLU A 135 -5.43 -9.94 5.58
CA GLU A 135 -4.80 -10.59 4.45
C GLU A 135 -5.42 -12.00 4.28
N PRO A 136 -5.79 -12.39 3.06
CA PRO A 136 -6.33 -13.71 2.83
C PRO A 136 -5.26 -14.78 3.08
N ASP A 137 -5.43 -15.61 4.12
CA ASP A 137 -4.54 -16.75 4.39
C ASP A 137 -4.41 -17.64 3.15
N GLN A 138 -3.23 -17.65 2.54
CA GLN A 138 -2.89 -18.48 1.38
C GLN A 138 -1.86 -19.54 1.76
N GLU A 139 -2.28 -20.57 2.52
CA GLU A 139 -1.46 -21.78 2.66
C GLU A 139 -1.96 -22.89 1.71
N GLY A 140 -1.20 -23.13 0.64
CA GLY A 140 -1.28 -24.36 -0.17
C GLY A 140 -2.56 -24.62 -0.98
N VAL A 141 -3.60 -23.78 -0.88
CA VAL A 141 -4.84 -23.88 -1.64
C VAL A 141 -5.20 -22.51 -2.18
N ALA A 142 -5.61 -22.42 -3.44
CA ALA A 142 -6.11 -21.17 -4.04
C ALA A 142 -7.18 -20.55 -3.13
N TYR A 143 -6.92 -19.36 -2.59
CA TYR A 143 -7.86 -18.63 -1.75
C TYR A 143 -9.22 -18.51 -2.46
N LYS A 144 -10.28 -18.98 -1.80
CA LYS A 144 -11.66 -18.96 -2.30
C LYS A 144 -12.53 -17.87 -1.68
N GLY A 145 -11.95 -17.00 -0.86
CA GLY A 145 -12.69 -15.91 -0.25
C GLY A 145 -12.98 -14.76 -1.24
N PRO A 146 -13.63 -13.69 -0.76
CA PRO A 146 -13.95 -12.55 -1.60
C PRO A 146 -12.68 -11.90 -2.15
N ALA A 147 -12.75 -11.42 -3.39
CA ALA A 147 -11.68 -10.64 -3.98
C ALA A 147 -11.37 -9.39 -3.13
N VAL A 148 -10.09 -9.07 -3.00
CA VAL A 148 -9.58 -7.95 -2.20
C VAL A 148 -8.87 -6.94 -3.10
N MET A 149 -8.84 -5.69 -2.64
CA MET A 149 -7.96 -4.64 -3.15
C MET A 149 -6.91 -4.34 -2.10
N THR A 150 -5.67 -4.15 -2.53
CA THR A 150 -4.56 -3.76 -1.65
C THR A 150 -4.57 -2.25 -1.48
N GLY A 151 -4.22 -1.79 -0.29
CA GLY A 151 -4.08 -0.38 0.05
C GLY A 151 -2.64 0.11 -0.05
N TYR A 152 -1.73 -0.66 -0.67
CA TYR A 152 -0.36 -0.23 -0.93
C TYR A 152 -0.30 0.73 -2.12
N GLU A 153 0.48 1.81 -2.00
CA GLU A 153 0.62 2.87 -3.01
C GLU A 153 1.02 2.32 -4.39
N SER A 154 1.87 1.30 -4.41
CA SER A 154 2.38 0.67 -5.63
C SER A 154 1.37 -0.20 -6.38
N GLU A 155 0.17 -0.41 -5.83
CA GLU A 155 -0.85 -1.31 -6.36
C GLU A 155 -2.24 -0.69 -6.35
N GLY A 156 -3.08 -1.04 -5.36
CA GLY A 156 -4.49 -0.74 -5.33
C GLY A 156 -4.85 0.58 -4.65
N PHE A 157 -3.88 1.30 -4.07
CA PHE A 157 -4.12 2.52 -3.31
C PHE A 157 -4.97 3.57 -4.03
N HIS A 158 -4.60 3.95 -5.25
CA HIS A 158 -5.39 4.96 -5.98
C HIS A 158 -6.79 4.44 -6.37
N THR A 159 -6.91 3.14 -6.60
CA THR A 159 -8.24 2.51 -6.78
C THR A 159 -9.05 2.62 -5.48
N LEU A 160 -8.42 2.45 -4.32
CA LEU A 160 -9.07 2.60 -3.00
C LEU A 160 -9.49 4.04 -2.75
N THR A 161 -8.62 5.02 -3.02
CA THR A 161 -8.94 6.45 -2.82
C THR A 161 -10.07 6.92 -3.73
N ASP A 162 -10.17 6.37 -4.93
CA ASP A 162 -11.20 6.77 -5.91
C ASP A 162 -12.55 6.09 -5.64
N ASN A 163 -12.55 4.81 -5.25
CA ASN A 163 -13.79 4.02 -5.12
C ASN A 163 -14.34 3.96 -3.68
N ALA A 164 -13.46 4.09 -2.68
CA ALA A 164 -13.84 3.93 -1.28
C ALA A 164 -13.14 4.95 -0.34
N PRO A 165 -13.21 6.26 -0.62
CA PRO A 165 -12.52 7.29 0.17
C PRO A 165 -12.94 7.33 1.65
N HIS A 166 -14.11 6.81 2.01
CA HIS A 166 -14.56 6.73 3.41
C HIS A 166 -13.85 5.63 4.23
N PHE A 167 -13.17 4.69 3.56
CA PHE A 167 -12.39 3.62 4.19
C PHE A 167 -10.89 3.87 4.21
N THR A 168 -10.37 4.84 3.45
CA THR A 168 -8.92 5.16 3.39
C THR A 168 -8.38 5.67 4.73
N LYS A 169 -9.22 6.20 5.63
CA LYS A 169 -8.82 6.53 7.02
C LYS A 169 -8.43 5.30 7.86
N TYR A 170 -8.78 4.11 7.38
CA TYR A 170 -8.37 2.83 7.96
C TYR A 170 -7.24 2.18 7.16
N ASN A 171 -6.70 2.81 6.12
CA ASN A 171 -5.55 2.30 5.38
C ASN A 171 -4.24 2.79 6.03
N ALA A 172 -3.30 1.88 6.27
CA ALA A 172 -2.01 2.23 6.87
C ALA A 172 -1.18 3.13 5.93
N ASP A 173 -1.17 2.79 4.64
CA ASP A 173 -0.37 3.48 3.64
C ASP A 173 -0.81 4.92 3.39
N SER A 174 -2.10 5.23 3.52
CA SER A 174 -2.62 6.60 3.46
C SER A 174 -1.87 7.55 4.40
N TYR A 175 -1.50 7.10 5.60
CA TYR A 175 -0.75 7.93 6.56
C TYR A 175 0.72 8.09 6.17
N ALA A 176 1.37 7.03 5.69
CA ALA A 176 2.75 7.06 5.24
C ALA A 176 2.91 7.94 3.99
N VAL A 177 2.06 7.71 2.99
CA VAL A 177 1.96 8.50 1.75
C VAL A 177 1.72 9.96 2.08
N ALA A 178 0.73 10.28 2.92
CA ALA A 178 0.44 11.65 3.29
C ALA A 178 1.63 12.35 3.97
N ALA A 179 2.34 11.67 4.89
CA ALA A 179 3.46 12.25 5.61
C ALA A 179 4.65 12.55 4.68
N ILE A 180 4.96 11.63 3.76
CA ILE A 180 6.01 11.80 2.75
C ILE A 180 5.64 12.93 1.78
N MET A 181 4.41 12.93 1.27
CA MET A 181 3.93 13.95 0.34
C MET A 181 3.88 15.34 0.97
N ALA A 182 3.39 15.44 2.21
CA ALA A 182 3.40 16.70 2.95
C ALA A 182 4.83 17.24 3.14
N TRP A 183 5.82 16.37 3.35
CA TRP A 183 7.22 16.77 3.44
C TRP A 183 7.78 17.25 2.10
N ARG A 184 7.39 16.60 0.99
CA ARG A 184 7.79 16.96 -0.38
C ARG A 184 7.35 18.37 -0.75
N ILE A 185 6.13 18.76 -0.36
CA ILE A 185 5.54 20.05 -0.74
C ILE A 185 5.70 21.16 0.31
N LYS A 186 6.41 20.91 1.42
CA LYS A 186 6.42 21.81 2.58
C LYS A 186 6.87 23.24 2.24
N ASP A 187 7.83 23.36 1.33
CA ASP A 187 8.46 24.62 0.94
C ASP A 187 7.81 25.27 -0.30
N LEU A 188 6.87 24.57 -0.96
CA LEU A 188 6.18 25.08 -2.15
C LEU A 188 5.05 26.05 -1.75
N THR A 189 4.76 27.04 -2.59
CA THR A 189 3.78 28.10 -2.24
C THR A 189 2.67 28.26 -3.26
N THR A 190 2.81 27.71 -4.47
CA THR A 190 1.79 27.78 -5.50
C THR A 190 1.05 26.45 -5.66
N GLU A 191 -0.23 26.52 -6.01
CA GLU A 191 -1.07 25.34 -6.26
C GLU A 191 -0.51 24.47 -7.38
N LYS A 192 -0.09 25.09 -8.48
CA LYS A 192 0.50 24.41 -9.63
C LYS A 192 1.75 23.60 -9.29
N GLU A 193 2.69 24.19 -8.54
CA GLU A 193 3.90 23.48 -8.11
C GLU A 193 3.57 22.31 -7.19
N ILE A 194 2.57 22.48 -6.33
CA ILE A 194 2.14 21.47 -5.38
C ILE A 194 1.48 20.30 -6.09
N GLU A 195 0.53 20.55 -6.98
CA GLU A 195 -0.07 19.49 -7.78
C GLU A 195 0.98 18.75 -8.61
N GLN A 196 1.89 19.48 -9.27
CA GLN A 196 2.97 18.86 -10.03
C GLN A 196 3.87 17.99 -9.15
N ALA A 197 4.22 18.44 -7.94
CA ALA A 197 5.07 17.67 -7.02
C ALA A 197 4.38 16.41 -6.46
N LEU A 198 3.06 16.46 -6.24
CA LEU A 198 2.29 15.32 -5.76
C LEU A 198 2.09 14.25 -6.84
N PHE A 199 1.77 14.66 -8.07
CA PHE A 199 1.41 13.72 -9.15
C PHE A 199 2.56 13.33 -10.08
N SER A 200 3.76 13.91 -9.91
CA SER A 200 4.94 13.55 -10.73
C SER A 200 5.63 12.26 -10.28
N LYS A 201 5.42 11.82 -9.04
CA LYS A 201 6.06 10.61 -8.48
C LYS A 201 5.26 10.06 -7.31
N HIS A 202 5.21 8.75 -7.16
CA HIS A 202 4.75 8.08 -5.94
C HIS A 202 5.55 8.50 -4.69
N ALA A 203 4.96 8.35 -3.51
CA ALA A 203 5.62 8.62 -2.23
C ALA A 203 6.77 7.65 -2.02
N PHE A 204 6.51 6.36 -2.21
CA PHE A 204 7.50 5.30 -2.17
C PHE A 204 8.27 5.21 -3.48
N SER A 205 9.59 5.00 -3.38
CA SER A 205 10.46 4.85 -4.56
C SER A 205 10.53 3.43 -5.09
N SER A 206 10.33 2.42 -4.23
CA SER A 206 10.19 1.03 -4.65
C SER A 206 8.75 0.69 -5.00
N THR A 207 8.51 0.24 -6.23
CA THR A 207 7.21 -0.33 -6.66
C THR A 207 6.94 -1.73 -6.10
N ARG A 208 7.85 -2.25 -5.27
CA ARG A 208 7.81 -3.61 -4.70
C ARG A 208 7.19 -3.68 -3.31
N PHE A 209 6.42 -2.67 -2.89
CA PHE A 209 5.78 -2.73 -1.57
C PHE A 209 4.73 -3.85 -1.45
N GLY A 210 4.23 -4.40 -2.56
CA GLY A 210 3.48 -5.65 -2.54
C GLY A 210 3.42 -6.44 -3.86
N GLN A 211 4.25 -6.13 -4.88
CA GLN A 211 4.29 -6.92 -6.14
C GLN A 211 4.59 -8.41 -5.91
N ASP A 212 5.16 -8.79 -4.76
CA ASP A 212 5.61 -10.15 -4.50
C ASP A 212 4.86 -10.87 -3.35
N LEU A 213 3.80 -10.27 -2.77
CA LEU A 213 2.82 -11.02 -1.95
C LEU A 213 1.88 -11.88 -2.83
N HIS A 214 2.06 -11.84 -4.15
CA HIS A 214 1.25 -12.53 -5.14
C HIS A 214 2.07 -13.34 -6.17
N VAL A 215 3.02 -14.18 -5.73
CA VAL A 215 3.63 -15.19 -6.65
C VAL A 215 3.85 -16.55 -5.98
N HIS A 216 2.77 -17.24 -5.64
CA HIS A 216 2.75 -18.71 -5.74
C HIS A 216 1.59 -19.17 -6.63
N ALA A 217 1.61 -18.71 -7.87
CA ALA A 217 1.02 -19.48 -8.96
C ALA A 217 2.01 -20.57 -9.40
N GLY A 218 1.92 -21.73 -8.76
CA GLY A 218 2.50 -22.99 -9.25
C GLY A 218 1.65 -24.15 -8.75
N PRO A 219 1.35 -25.15 -9.60
CA PRO A 219 2.42 -25.96 -10.13
C PRO A 219 2.41 -26.10 -11.65
N SER A 220 3.59 -25.86 -12.22
CA SER A 220 4.06 -26.52 -13.41
C SER A 220 4.09 -28.04 -13.18
N GLY A 221 3.16 -28.76 -13.79
CA GLY A 221 3.37 -30.18 -14.13
C GLY A 221 2.25 -31.14 -13.73
N SER A 222 1.37 -31.44 -14.69
CA SER A 222 0.94 -32.82 -14.91
C SER A 222 0.86 -33.10 -16.41
N LYS A 223 1.81 -33.91 -16.88
CA LYS A 223 1.75 -34.60 -18.16
C LYS A 223 0.48 -35.47 -18.19
N SER A 224 -0.34 -35.33 -19.23
CA SER A 224 -1.16 -36.42 -19.74
C SER A 224 -1.07 -36.45 -21.25
N LYS A 225 -0.46 -37.53 -21.75
CA LYS A 225 -0.43 -37.95 -23.16
C LYS A 225 -1.84 -38.39 -23.58
N SER A 226 -2.29 -37.89 -24.73
CA SER A 226 -3.03 -38.60 -25.79
C SER A 226 -3.29 -37.53 -26.87
N GLY A 227 -3.07 -37.71 -28.16
CA GLY A 227 -2.80 -38.83 -29.04
C GLY A 227 -3.20 -38.27 -30.41
N SER A 228 -2.26 -38.10 -31.34
CA SER A 228 -2.60 -37.75 -32.72
C SER A 228 -3.43 -38.88 -33.36
N PRO A 229 -4.25 -38.56 -34.37
CA PRO A 229 -3.75 -38.84 -35.71
C PRO A 229 -4.08 -37.78 -36.77
N LYS A 230 -3.15 -37.66 -37.74
CA LYS A 230 -3.36 -37.10 -39.07
C LYS A 230 -4.30 -38.01 -39.87
N SER A 231 -5.17 -37.45 -40.73
CA SER A 231 -4.98 -37.39 -42.19
C SER A 231 -6.30 -37.26 -42.97
N ASP A 232 -6.29 -36.29 -43.88
CA ASP A 232 -6.74 -36.30 -45.29
C ASP A 232 -8.20 -36.41 -45.77
N SER A 233 -8.46 -35.45 -46.68
CA SER A 233 -9.18 -35.54 -47.97
C SER A 233 -10.70 -35.54 -47.99
N GLY A 234 -11.27 -34.65 -48.81
CA GLY A 234 -12.70 -34.68 -49.14
C GLY A 234 -13.24 -33.42 -49.81
N SER A 235 -13.05 -33.32 -51.11
CA SER A 235 -13.60 -32.34 -52.04
C SER A 235 -15.13 -32.15 -51.96
N GLY A 236 -15.63 -30.92 -52.09
CA GLY A 236 -17.05 -30.63 -52.30
C GLY A 236 -17.30 -29.24 -52.91
N LYS A 237 -17.71 -29.23 -54.18
CA LYS A 237 -17.84 -28.09 -55.10
C LYS A 237 -19.33 -27.74 -55.26
N SER A 238 -19.77 -26.49 -55.07
CA SER A 238 -20.99 -25.88 -55.70
C SER A 238 -21.18 -24.43 -55.19
N LYS A 239 -20.99 -23.36 -55.97
CA LYS A 239 -21.83 -22.72 -57.02
C LYS A 239 -23.18 -22.12 -56.56
N GLY A 240 -23.29 -20.79 -56.70
CA GLY A 240 -24.52 -19.97 -56.76
C GLY A 240 -24.25 -18.59 -56.15
N LYS A 241 -23.99 -17.46 -56.85
CA LYS A 241 -24.59 -16.73 -57.99
C LYS A 241 -25.87 -15.94 -57.63
N GLY A 242 -25.75 -14.60 -57.65
CA GLY A 242 -26.83 -13.59 -57.60
C GLY A 242 -26.55 -12.57 -56.48
N ARG A 243 -26.05 -11.34 -56.68
CA ARG A 243 -26.27 -10.20 -57.62
C ARG A 243 -27.56 -9.40 -57.34
N ARG A 244 -27.35 -8.09 -57.11
CA ARG A 244 -28.26 -6.91 -57.07
C ARG A 244 -28.92 -6.67 -55.71
N LYS A 245 -29.06 -5.43 -55.23
CA LYS A 245 -28.75 -4.09 -55.76
C LYS A 245 -28.57 -3.16 -54.55
#